data_AF-W2T959-F1
#
_entry.id   AF-W2T959-F1
#
_cell.length_a   1.000
_cell.length_b   1.000
_cell.length_c   1.000
_cell.angle_alpha   90.00
_cell.angle_beta   90.00
_cell.angle_gamma   90.00
#
_symmetry.space_group_name_H-M   'P 1'
#
loop_
_entity.id
_entity.type
_entity.pdbx_description
1 polymer ?
#
loop_
_entity_poly.entity_id
_entity_poly.type
_entity_poly.pdbx_seq_one_letter_code
_entity_poly.pdbx_strand_id
1 'polypeptide(L)'
;MGIVKHSLRLKLVLKELPVHSDYDDQIVAEAENASHIIRNALADKLTAVDILTHVLVCNSCKPLTQVDLLGAERLELWRLPSEARLVSDRLSNLNVFKYDDPDKRFSRLFVREILEIPVRTVDDSFEEIENTVSAQLDSACGAINVAMRKFKKLEPPWIVVISVFLLLFSVLCMVTSIAPCEIEMSCSKNMNIYVSNHVFLYVTFPKMQATFTSDYQDELDSLFEEAVKEQRDVLYKHHVTEVEIVYTKLSANEQVRELWKRRVKFLDETGVTPEFGIYDEHKAVIYPQKLSHLLYGSKLSPHSKIKKIEKKRSSTRAIGTTYVYDYPTLIGRACLEEWKKLQDRSED
;
A
#
# COMPACT_ATOMS: atom_id res chain seq x y z
N MET A 1 -24.38 2.53 -33.04
CA MET A 1 -24.30 4.01 -32.86
C MET A 1 -24.65 4.47 -31.43
N GLY A 2 -24.40 3.65 -30.39
CA GLY A 2 -24.75 3.95 -28.99
C GLY A 2 -23.57 4.10 -28.02
N ILE A 3 -22.37 3.61 -28.38
CA ILE A 3 -21.18 3.62 -27.51
C ILE A 3 -20.54 5.02 -27.44
N VAL A 4 -20.66 5.82 -28.50
CA VAL A 4 -20.10 7.18 -28.58
C VAL A 4 -20.86 8.18 -27.70
N LYS A 5 -22.17 7.99 -27.50
CA LYS A 5 -22.99 8.86 -26.63
C LYS A 5 -22.67 8.70 -25.15
N HIS A 6 -22.28 7.49 -24.70
CA HIS A 6 -21.91 7.27 -23.30
C HIS A 6 -20.54 7.86 -22.95
N SER A 7 -19.58 7.80 -23.88
CA SER A 7 -18.24 8.38 -23.72
C SER A 7 -18.26 9.92 -23.68
N LEU A 8 -19.12 10.56 -24.47
CA LEU A 8 -19.30 12.03 -24.45
C LEU A 8 -19.99 12.52 -23.18
N ARG A 9 -20.93 11.74 -22.62
CA ARG A 9 -21.62 12.07 -21.36
C ARG A 9 -20.68 11.99 -20.15
N LEU A 10 -19.78 11.00 -20.11
CA LEU A 10 -18.73 10.93 -19.06
C LEU A 10 -17.73 12.09 -19.14
N LYS A 11 -17.35 12.52 -20.35
CA LYS A 11 -16.43 13.66 -20.55
C LYS A 11 -17.05 15.02 -20.20
N LEU A 12 -18.37 15.16 -20.29
CA LEU A 12 -19.10 16.36 -19.87
C LEU A 12 -19.27 16.40 -18.35
N VAL A 13 -19.53 15.26 -17.70
CA VAL A 13 -19.62 15.18 -16.22
C VAL A 13 -18.25 15.39 -15.54
N LEU A 14 -17.16 14.93 -16.15
CA LEU A 14 -15.80 15.15 -15.63
C LEU A 14 -15.27 16.59 -15.77
N LYS A 15 -15.88 17.41 -16.65
CA LYS A 15 -15.49 18.82 -16.85
C LYS A 15 -16.06 19.77 -15.79
N GLU A 16 -17.00 19.31 -14.98
CA GLU A 16 -17.64 20.09 -13.91
C GLU A 16 -17.47 19.39 -12.55
N LEU A 17 -16.31 18.76 -12.29
CA LEU A 17 -15.98 18.42 -10.91
C LEU A 17 -15.72 19.73 -10.16
N PRO A 18 -16.57 20.09 -9.19
CA PRO A 18 -16.47 21.38 -8.55
C PRO A 18 -15.20 21.42 -7.71
N VAL A 19 -14.42 22.49 -7.89
CA VAL A 19 -13.12 22.72 -7.27
C VAL A 19 -13.21 22.40 -5.77
N HIS A 20 -12.34 21.50 -5.31
CA HIS A 20 -12.14 21.20 -3.89
C HIS A 20 -11.67 22.48 -3.20
N SER A 21 -12.40 22.92 -2.18
CA SER A 21 -12.12 24.18 -1.49
C SER A 21 -11.55 23.92 -0.10
N ASP A 22 -10.79 24.87 0.46
CA ASP A 22 -10.29 24.78 1.84
C ASP A 22 -11.43 24.62 2.87
N TYR A 23 -12.63 25.08 2.52
CA TYR A 23 -13.86 24.88 3.30
C TYR A 23 -14.31 23.41 3.32
N ASP A 24 -14.13 22.68 2.22
CA ASP A 24 -14.43 21.23 2.16
C ASP A 24 -13.52 20.47 3.14
N ASP A 25 -12.24 20.85 3.25
CA ASP A 25 -11.29 20.27 4.22
C ASP A 25 -11.66 20.59 5.67
N GLN A 26 -12.13 21.81 5.94
CA GLN A 26 -12.57 22.21 7.28
C GLN A 26 -13.79 21.39 7.75
N ILE A 27 -14.75 21.13 6.87
CA ILE A 27 -15.93 20.32 7.22
C ILE A 27 -15.52 18.87 7.49
N VAL A 28 -14.60 18.30 6.70
CA VAL A 28 -14.07 16.95 6.95
C VAL A 28 -13.37 16.88 8.30
N ALA A 29 -12.52 17.87 8.63
CA ALA A 29 -11.84 17.92 9.92
C ALA A 29 -12.82 18.03 11.11
N GLU A 30 -13.90 18.80 10.97
CA GLU A 30 -14.94 18.92 11.99
C GLU A 30 -15.72 17.61 12.17
N ALA A 31 -16.06 16.94 11.06
CA ALA A 31 -16.69 15.62 11.06
C ALA A 31 -15.81 14.55 11.73
N GLU A 32 -14.50 14.54 11.44
CA GLU A 32 -13.54 13.64 12.09
C GLU A 32 -13.43 13.91 13.59
N ASN A 33 -13.37 15.17 14.00
CA ASN A 33 -13.32 15.55 15.41
C ASN A 33 -14.59 15.14 16.16
N ALA A 34 -15.78 15.36 15.58
CA ALA A 34 -17.05 14.94 16.15
C ALA A 34 -17.11 13.40 16.30
N SER A 35 -16.68 12.66 15.29
CA SER A 35 -16.59 11.20 15.33
C SER A 35 -15.68 10.70 16.45
N HIS A 36 -14.51 11.33 16.61
CA HIS A 36 -13.57 11.02 17.70
C HIS A 36 -14.19 11.24 19.08
N ILE A 37 -14.91 12.36 19.29
CA ILE A 37 -15.61 12.65 20.54
C ILE A 37 -16.68 11.58 20.84
N ILE A 38 -17.50 11.23 19.85
CA ILE A 38 -18.56 10.21 19.98
C ILE A 38 -17.94 8.86 20.33
N ARG A 39 -16.88 8.45 19.63
CA ARG A 39 -16.18 7.19 19.88
C ARG A 39 -15.65 7.12 21.32
N ASN A 40 -15.01 8.18 21.80
CA ASN A 40 -14.48 8.21 23.17
C ASN A 40 -15.59 8.17 24.22
N ALA A 41 -16.70 8.88 24.01
CA ALA A 41 -17.84 8.87 24.93
C ALA A 41 -18.53 7.49 25.02
N LEU A 42 -18.41 6.68 23.97
CA LEU A 42 -19.05 5.36 23.90
C LEU A 42 -18.10 4.21 24.26
N ALA A 43 -16.78 4.40 24.13
CA ALA A 43 -15.76 3.41 24.49
C ALA A 43 -15.88 2.94 25.95
N ASP A 44 -16.27 3.83 26.87
CA ASP A 44 -16.45 3.51 28.29
C ASP A 44 -17.75 2.75 28.60
N LYS A 45 -18.73 2.76 27.67
CA LYS A 45 -20.09 2.25 27.91
C LYS A 45 -20.42 0.98 27.15
N LEU A 46 -19.72 0.69 26.06
CA LEU A 46 -20.02 -0.42 25.16
C LEU A 46 -18.79 -1.33 25.03
N THR A 47 -18.69 -2.31 25.91
CA THR A 47 -17.59 -3.29 25.95
C THR A 47 -17.62 -4.31 24.81
N ALA A 48 -18.67 -4.32 23.99
CA ALA A 48 -18.90 -5.36 22.97
C ALA A 48 -19.60 -4.87 21.67
N VAL A 49 -19.77 -3.56 21.47
CA VAL A 49 -20.40 -3.04 20.24
C VAL A 49 -19.38 -2.24 19.45
N ASP A 50 -19.07 -2.71 18.25
CA ASP A 50 -18.29 -1.96 17.27
C ASP A 50 -19.20 -0.85 16.71
N ILE A 51 -18.93 0.40 17.09
CA ILE A 51 -19.83 1.52 16.80
C ILE A 51 -19.50 2.04 15.41
N LEU A 52 -20.34 1.62 14.47
CA LEU A 52 -20.32 2.01 13.06
C LEU A 52 -20.82 3.46 12.92
N THR A 53 -19.96 4.43 13.20
CA THR A 53 -20.26 5.84 12.89
C THR A 53 -20.06 6.06 11.38
N HIS A 54 -21.15 6.30 10.64
CA HIS A 54 -21.09 6.87 9.30
C HIS A 54 -21.29 8.38 9.41
N VAL A 55 -20.28 9.18 9.05
CA VAL A 55 -20.46 10.63 8.95
C VAL A 55 -20.69 10.98 7.49
N LEU A 56 -21.96 11.22 7.14
CA LEU A 56 -22.35 11.75 5.84
C LEU A 56 -22.21 13.26 5.87
N VAL A 57 -21.19 13.78 5.19
CA VAL A 57 -21.05 15.22 4.98
C VAL A 57 -21.86 15.61 3.75
N CYS A 58 -23.12 16.02 3.96
CA CYS A 58 -23.95 16.52 2.87
C CYS A 58 -23.69 18.00 2.61
N ASN A 59 -23.24 18.34 1.41
CA ASN A 59 -23.28 19.70 0.89
C ASN A 59 -24.41 19.79 -0.13
N SER A 60 -25.17 20.89 -0.10
CA SER A 60 -26.29 21.13 -1.01
C SER A 60 -25.93 21.07 -2.51
N CYS A 61 -24.64 21.20 -2.85
CA CYS A 61 -24.17 21.25 -4.24
C CYS A 61 -23.16 20.16 -4.61
N LYS A 62 -22.80 19.26 -3.67
CA LYS A 62 -21.88 18.13 -3.92
C LYS A 62 -22.29 16.93 -3.06
N PRO A 63 -22.30 15.70 -3.59
CA PRO A 63 -22.10 14.53 -2.74
C PRO A 63 -20.65 14.60 -2.25
N LEU A 64 -20.43 15.32 -1.16
CA LEU A 64 -19.13 15.48 -0.54
C LEU A 64 -18.78 14.15 0.12
N THR A 65 -17.58 13.66 -0.23
CA THR A 65 -16.85 12.53 0.35
C THR A 65 -17.61 11.85 1.48
N GLN A 66 -18.21 10.69 1.18
CA GLN A 66 -18.56 9.74 2.22
C GLN A 66 -17.26 9.47 2.97
N VAL A 67 -17.13 10.04 4.18
CA VAL A 67 -16.06 9.65 5.09
C VAL A 67 -16.49 8.28 5.56
N ASP A 68 -16.18 7.29 4.73
CA ASP A 68 -16.43 5.90 5.04
C ASP A 68 -15.45 5.51 6.14
N LEU A 69 -15.80 5.86 7.38
CA LEU A 69 -15.00 5.54 8.57
C LEU A 69 -14.80 4.03 8.69
N LEU A 70 -15.73 3.23 8.16
CA LEU A 70 -15.57 1.79 8.05
C LEU A 70 -14.54 1.40 7.01
N GLY A 71 -14.61 2.01 5.83
CA GLY A 71 -13.58 1.87 4.82
C GLY A 71 -12.21 2.27 5.35
N ALA A 72 -12.11 3.40 6.06
CA ALA A 72 -10.88 3.88 6.65
C ALA A 72 -10.32 2.96 7.73
N GLU A 73 -11.19 2.38 8.57
CA GLU A 73 -10.83 1.40 9.59
C GLU A 73 -10.41 0.07 8.97
N ARG A 74 -11.17 -0.45 7.99
CA ARG A 74 -10.85 -1.66 7.23
C ARG A 74 -9.55 -1.53 6.45
N LEU A 75 -9.29 -0.35 5.88
CA LEU A 75 -8.05 -0.02 5.16
C LEU A 75 -6.90 0.34 6.10
N GLU A 76 -7.16 0.41 7.41
CA GLU A 76 -6.20 0.76 8.47
C GLU A 76 -5.44 2.06 8.17
N LEU A 77 -6.15 3.09 7.70
CA LEU A 77 -5.53 4.36 7.29
C LEU A 77 -4.79 5.05 8.45
N TRP A 78 -5.19 4.78 9.68
CA TRP A 78 -4.49 5.24 10.90
C TRP A 78 -3.05 4.71 11.02
N ARG A 79 -2.68 3.64 10.30
CA ARG A 79 -1.30 3.12 10.25
C ARG A 79 -0.42 3.87 9.26
N LEU A 80 -1.00 4.69 8.37
CA LEU A 80 -0.21 5.47 7.43
C LEU A 80 0.49 6.63 8.15
N PRO A 81 1.68 7.05 7.69
CA PRO A 81 2.28 8.30 8.14
C PRO A 81 1.31 9.47 7.90
N SER A 82 1.23 10.40 8.84
CA SER A 82 0.34 11.59 8.74
C SER A 82 0.60 12.44 7.50
N GLU A 83 1.82 12.41 6.95
CA GLU A 83 2.22 13.16 5.77
C GLU A 83 1.91 12.41 4.46
N ALA A 84 1.36 11.19 4.52
CA ALA A 84 0.99 10.42 3.35
C ALA A 84 -0.25 11.00 2.67
N ARG A 85 -0.18 11.21 1.35
CA ARG A 85 -1.27 11.80 0.55
C ARG A 85 -1.80 10.82 -0.47
N LEU A 86 -3.11 10.83 -0.71
CA LEU A 86 -3.74 10.05 -1.78
C LEU A 86 -3.26 10.53 -3.15
N VAL A 87 -2.82 9.63 -4.02
CA VAL A 87 -2.33 9.92 -5.39
C VAL A 87 -3.09 9.17 -6.49
N SER A 88 -3.86 8.14 -6.14
CA SER A 88 -4.80 7.48 -7.05
C SER A 88 -6.03 8.35 -7.33
N ASP A 89 -6.83 7.93 -8.31
CA ASP A 89 -8.15 8.51 -8.52
C ASP A 89 -9.07 8.14 -7.34
N ARG A 90 -9.98 9.03 -6.96
CA ARG A 90 -10.95 8.78 -5.88
C ARG A 90 -12.00 7.75 -6.28
N LEU A 91 -12.09 7.41 -7.58
CA LEU A 91 -13.05 6.47 -8.13
C LEU A 91 -12.53 5.03 -8.23
N SER A 92 -11.25 4.77 -7.94
CA SER A 92 -10.72 3.40 -7.94
C SER A 92 -10.92 2.74 -6.57
N ASN A 93 -11.29 1.45 -6.56
CA ASN A 93 -11.35 0.64 -5.34
C ASN A 93 -9.96 0.49 -4.69
N LEU A 94 -8.92 0.67 -5.49
CA LEU A 94 -7.53 0.64 -5.09
C LEU A 94 -7.03 2.05 -4.75
N ASN A 95 -6.67 2.26 -3.48
CA ASN A 95 -6.19 3.53 -2.97
C ASN A 95 -4.66 3.52 -2.88
N VAL A 96 -4.01 4.46 -3.57
CA VAL A 96 -2.55 4.62 -3.52
C VAL A 96 -2.21 5.88 -2.74
N PHE A 97 -1.50 5.73 -1.63
CA PHE A 97 -0.98 6.82 -0.83
C PHE A 97 0.52 6.96 -1.04
N LYS A 98 1.00 8.20 -1.20
CA LYS A 98 2.41 8.52 -1.33
C LYS A 98 2.89 9.23 -0.08
N TYR A 99 3.91 8.68 0.54
CA TYR A 99 4.71 9.33 1.57
C TYR A 99 6.03 9.80 0.96
N ASP A 100 6.36 11.07 1.16
CA ASP A 100 7.63 11.67 0.76
C ASP A 100 8.51 11.84 2.00
N ASP A 101 9.73 11.32 1.94
CA ASP A 101 10.73 11.53 2.99
C ASP A 101 11.04 13.03 3.15
N PRO A 102 11.46 13.53 4.33
CA PRO A 102 11.78 14.96 4.51
C PRO A 102 12.79 15.49 3.50
N ASP A 103 13.74 14.66 3.06
CA ASP A 103 14.74 15.02 2.04
C ASP A 103 14.15 15.10 0.62
N LYS A 104 12.87 14.72 0.44
CA LYS A 104 12.10 14.61 -0.82
C LYS A 104 12.75 13.77 -1.93
N ARG A 105 13.88 13.12 -1.65
CA ARG A 105 14.60 12.26 -2.59
C ARG A 105 14.03 10.84 -2.63
N PHE A 106 13.48 10.40 -1.50
CA PHE A 106 12.89 9.07 -1.36
C PHE A 106 11.39 9.17 -1.13
N SER A 107 10.66 8.24 -1.70
CA SER A 107 9.21 8.12 -1.51
C SER A 107 8.85 6.67 -1.21
N ARG A 108 7.73 6.47 -0.53
CA ARG A 108 7.10 5.17 -0.33
C ARG A 108 5.66 5.24 -0.81
N LEU A 109 5.21 4.20 -1.52
CA LEU A 109 3.83 4.03 -1.90
C LEU A 109 3.16 2.98 -1.02
N PHE A 110 1.97 3.31 -0.51
CA PHE A 110 1.10 2.39 0.21
C PHE A 110 -0.14 2.15 -0.64
N VAL A 111 -0.35 0.91 -1.07
CA VAL A 111 -1.57 0.47 -1.75
C VAL A 111 -2.50 -0.15 -0.72
N ARG A 112 -3.75 0.31 -0.70
CA ARG A 112 -4.81 -0.14 0.22
C ARG A 112 -6.05 -0.47 -0.59
N GLU A 113 -6.59 -1.68 -0.45
CA GLU A 113 -7.80 -2.11 -1.16
C GLU A 113 -8.71 -2.95 -0.27
N ILE A 114 -10.02 -2.78 -0.43
CA ILE A 114 -11.04 -3.70 0.09
C ILE A 114 -11.43 -4.61 -1.07
N LEU A 115 -11.21 -5.91 -0.90
CA LEU A 115 -11.47 -6.93 -1.89
C LEU A 115 -12.70 -7.74 -1.46
N GLU A 116 -13.80 -7.57 -2.20
CA GLU A 116 -15.01 -8.38 -2.02
C GLU A 116 -15.00 -9.54 -3.03
N ILE A 117 -14.88 -10.77 -2.54
CA ILE A 117 -14.85 -11.96 -3.40
C ILE A 117 -16.24 -12.63 -3.38
N PRO A 118 -16.99 -12.62 -4.49
CA PRO A 118 -18.39 -13.00 -4.52
C PRO A 118 -18.64 -14.52 -4.70
N VAL A 119 -17.85 -15.37 -4.03
CA VAL A 119 -18.00 -16.83 -4.04
C VAL A 119 -19.24 -17.29 -3.26
N ARG A 120 -19.91 -18.36 -3.72
CA ARG A 120 -21.18 -18.86 -3.14
C ARG A 120 -21.10 -20.28 -2.57
N THR A 121 -20.17 -21.08 -3.07
CA THR A 121 -20.03 -22.52 -2.75
C THR A 121 -18.56 -22.81 -2.48
N VAL A 122 -18.28 -23.71 -1.56
CA VAL A 122 -16.89 -24.02 -1.16
C VAL A 122 -16.14 -24.71 -2.30
N ASP A 123 -16.78 -25.65 -2.99
CA ASP A 123 -16.14 -26.55 -3.97
C ASP A 123 -15.44 -25.83 -5.14
N ASP A 124 -16.00 -24.70 -5.59
CA ASP A 124 -15.41 -23.88 -6.67
C ASP A 124 -14.73 -22.59 -6.15
N SER A 125 -14.78 -22.34 -4.83
CA SER A 125 -14.37 -21.04 -4.28
C SER A 125 -12.87 -20.80 -4.27
N PHE A 126 -12.05 -21.81 -3.97
CA PHE A 126 -10.63 -21.58 -3.70
C PHE A 126 -9.86 -21.14 -4.94
N GLU A 127 -10.09 -21.79 -6.09
CA GLU A 127 -9.47 -21.38 -7.35
C GLU A 127 -9.89 -19.94 -7.74
N GLU A 128 -11.17 -19.57 -7.53
CA GLU A 128 -11.64 -18.21 -7.78
C GLU A 128 -10.99 -17.20 -6.82
N ILE A 129 -10.84 -17.56 -5.54
CA ILE A 129 -10.20 -16.72 -4.52
C ILE A 129 -8.73 -16.48 -4.88
N GLU A 130 -8.00 -17.55 -5.20
CA GLU A 130 -6.59 -17.50 -5.58
C GLU A 130 -6.38 -16.60 -6.81
N ASN A 131 -7.11 -16.88 -7.89
CA ASN A 131 -7.04 -16.09 -9.11
C ASN A 131 -7.38 -14.62 -8.86
N THR A 132 -8.38 -14.34 -8.02
CA THR A 132 -8.78 -12.98 -7.67
C THR A 132 -7.68 -12.26 -6.90
N VAL A 133 -7.11 -12.89 -5.87
CA VAL A 133 -6.04 -12.30 -5.06
C VAL A 133 -4.79 -12.06 -5.90
N SER A 134 -4.37 -13.04 -6.70
CA SER A 134 -3.23 -12.90 -7.62
C SER A 134 -3.45 -11.75 -8.62
N ALA A 135 -4.64 -11.64 -9.21
CA ALA A 135 -4.98 -10.54 -10.10
C ALA A 135 -4.94 -9.18 -9.40
N GLN A 136 -5.37 -9.09 -8.12
CA GLN A 136 -5.29 -7.84 -7.37
C GLN A 136 -3.87 -7.46 -6.95
N LEU A 137 -3.01 -8.44 -6.65
CA LEU A 137 -1.59 -8.18 -6.40
C LEU A 137 -0.91 -7.60 -7.66
N ASP A 138 -1.23 -8.11 -8.85
CA ASP A 138 -0.74 -7.54 -10.11
C ASP A 138 -1.33 -6.13 -10.36
N SER A 139 -2.64 -5.95 -10.14
CA SER A 139 -3.31 -4.65 -10.22
C SER A 139 -2.65 -3.60 -9.31
N ALA A 140 -2.32 -3.96 -8.07
CA ALA A 140 -1.59 -3.13 -7.12
C ALA A 140 -0.20 -2.75 -7.64
N CYS A 141 0.54 -3.71 -8.21
CA CYS A 141 1.83 -3.44 -8.86
C CYS A 141 1.69 -2.50 -10.07
N GLY A 142 0.64 -2.69 -10.87
CA GLY A 142 0.29 -1.81 -11.98
C GLY A 142 0.01 -0.37 -11.51
N ALA A 143 -0.76 -0.20 -10.44
CA ALA A 143 -1.05 1.09 -9.84
C ALA A 143 0.22 1.78 -9.30
N ILE A 144 1.10 1.01 -8.65
CA ILE A 144 2.43 1.49 -8.23
C ILE A 144 3.22 1.99 -9.43
N ASN A 145 3.32 1.22 -10.51
CA ASN A 145 4.05 1.60 -11.71
C ASN A 145 3.49 2.87 -12.36
N VAL A 146 2.16 3.01 -12.43
CA VAL A 146 1.49 4.23 -12.93
C VAL A 146 1.84 5.43 -12.03
N ALA A 147 1.75 5.28 -10.71
CA ALA A 147 2.10 6.33 -9.76
C ALA A 147 3.57 6.75 -9.93
N MET A 148 4.50 5.79 -10.00
CA MET A 148 5.91 6.05 -10.22
C MET A 148 6.17 6.84 -11.52
N ARG A 149 5.45 6.54 -12.61
CA ARG A 149 5.58 7.22 -13.91
C ARG A 149 4.99 8.63 -13.90
N LYS A 150 3.83 8.84 -13.26
CA LYS A 150 3.16 10.15 -13.19
C LYS A 150 4.09 11.23 -12.63
N PHE A 151 4.94 10.87 -11.65
CA PHE A 151 5.89 11.79 -11.05
C PHE A 151 7.24 11.90 -11.78
N LYS A 152 7.54 11.03 -12.74
CA LYS A 152 8.70 11.22 -13.64
C LYS A 152 8.46 12.27 -14.72
N LYS A 153 7.19 12.57 -15.05
CA LYS A 153 6.80 13.38 -16.22
C LYS A 153 6.52 14.86 -15.90
N LEU A 154 6.63 15.27 -14.65
CA LEU A 154 6.56 16.69 -14.25
C LEU A 154 7.91 17.36 -14.49
N GLU A 155 8.29 17.50 -15.77
CA GLU A 155 9.32 18.46 -16.16
C GLU A 155 8.72 19.86 -16.09
N PRO A 156 9.33 20.82 -15.36
CA PRO A 156 8.87 22.19 -15.41
C PRO A 156 9.12 22.76 -16.83
N PRO A 157 8.17 23.49 -17.46
CA PRO A 157 8.39 24.19 -18.74
C PRO A 157 9.56 25.19 -18.69
N TRP A 158 10.04 25.50 -17.48
CA TRP A 158 11.20 26.32 -17.17
C TRP A 158 12.51 25.74 -17.74
N ILE A 159 12.61 24.43 -18.01
CA ILE A 159 13.79 23.85 -18.68
C ILE A 159 13.90 24.38 -20.12
N VAL A 160 12.78 24.61 -20.82
CA VAL A 160 12.77 25.27 -22.12
C VAL A 160 13.17 26.74 -21.97
N VAL A 161 12.66 27.42 -20.93
CA VAL A 161 13.00 28.83 -20.66
C VAL A 161 14.49 29.00 -20.33
N ILE A 162 15.07 28.12 -19.53
CA ILE A 162 16.51 28.12 -19.18
C ILE A 162 17.35 27.81 -20.41
N SER A 163 16.94 26.87 -21.27
CA SER A 163 17.66 26.55 -22.50
C SER A 163 17.68 27.74 -23.47
N VAL A 164 16.56 28.47 -23.58
CA VAL A 164 16.48 29.71 -24.37
C VAL A 164 17.30 30.84 -23.73
N PHE A 165 17.27 30.97 -22.40
CA PHE A 165 18.10 31.96 -21.69
C PHE A 165 19.59 31.67 -21.83
N LEU A 166 20.03 30.42 -21.76
CA LEU A 166 21.43 30.03 -21.97
C LEU A 166 21.87 30.25 -23.42
N LEU A 167 20.99 29.99 -24.40
CA LEU A 167 21.23 30.35 -25.80
C LEU A 167 21.38 31.87 -25.96
N LEU A 168 20.49 32.68 -25.40
CA LEU A 168 20.59 34.14 -25.46
C LEU A 168 21.83 34.68 -24.73
N PHE A 169 22.17 34.09 -23.58
CA PHE A 169 23.33 34.49 -22.78
C PHE A 169 24.65 34.11 -23.45
N SER A 170 24.73 32.94 -24.10
CA SER A 170 25.91 32.56 -24.88
C SER A 170 26.14 33.45 -26.09
N VAL A 171 25.07 33.85 -26.80
CA VAL A 171 25.15 34.85 -27.89
C VAL A 171 25.62 36.20 -27.35
N LEU A 172 25.12 36.64 -26.19
CA LEU A 172 25.55 37.89 -25.56
C LEU A 172 27.02 37.85 -25.09
N CYS A 173 27.48 36.72 -24.55
CA CYS A 173 28.88 36.52 -24.16
C CYS A 173 29.82 36.52 -25.37
N MET A 174 29.41 35.95 -26.51
CA MET A 174 30.19 36.02 -27.75
C MET A 174 30.36 37.47 -28.25
N VAL A 175 29.36 38.33 -28.03
CA VAL A 175 29.42 39.75 -28.44
C VAL A 175 30.28 40.58 -27.48
N THR A 176 30.37 40.20 -26.20
CA THR A 176 30.97 41.03 -25.15
C THR A 176 32.38 40.61 -24.70
N SER A 177 32.95 39.52 -25.24
CA SER A 177 34.29 38.99 -24.86
C SER A 177 34.47 38.77 -23.35
N ILE A 178 33.37 38.52 -22.63
CA ILE A 178 33.41 38.17 -21.21
C ILE A 178 33.76 36.69 -21.12
N ALA A 179 34.81 36.36 -20.36
CA ALA A 179 35.27 34.99 -20.17
C ALA A 179 34.14 34.08 -19.66
N PRO A 180 34.02 32.84 -20.17
CA PRO A 180 32.96 31.92 -19.75
C PRO A 180 33.14 31.58 -18.27
N CYS A 181 32.14 31.98 -17.46
CA CYS A 181 32.03 31.56 -16.08
C CYS A 181 31.49 30.12 -16.08
N GLU A 182 32.23 29.16 -15.52
CA GLU A 182 31.77 27.80 -15.31
C GLU A 182 30.62 27.80 -14.30
N ILE A 183 29.38 27.86 -14.81
CA ILE A 183 28.20 27.58 -14.01
C ILE A 183 28.04 26.07 -13.98
N GLU A 184 28.51 25.42 -12.91
CA GLU A 184 28.11 24.05 -12.59
C GLU A 184 26.60 24.01 -12.30
N MET A 185 25.79 23.82 -13.33
CA MET A 185 24.40 23.43 -13.20
C MET A 185 24.35 21.98 -12.69
N SER A 186 24.31 21.80 -11.36
CA SER A 186 23.85 20.54 -10.78
C SER A 186 22.35 20.37 -11.02
N CYS A 187 21.99 20.01 -12.25
CA CYS A 187 20.64 19.56 -12.61
C CYS A 187 20.46 18.13 -12.05
N SER A 188 20.43 18.01 -10.73
CA SER A 188 20.00 16.80 -10.05
C SER A 188 18.53 16.59 -10.40
N LYS A 189 18.29 15.79 -11.43
CA LYS A 189 16.97 15.26 -11.80
C LYS A 189 16.28 14.80 -10.50
N ASN A 190 15.23 15.51 -10.07
CA ASN A 190 14.38 15.14 -8.94
C ASN A 190 13.53 13.91 -9.30
N MET A 191 14.18 12.80 -9.60
CA MET A 191 13.51 11.50 -9.67
C MET A 191 13.35 11.00 -8.24
N ASN A 192 12.11 10.99 -7.76
CA ASN A 192 11.78 10.33 -6.50
C ASN A 192 12.19 8.86 -6.60
N ILE A 193 13.07 8.43 -5.68
CA ILE A 193 13.50 7.04 -5.54
C ILE A 193 12.47 6.34 -4.66
N TYR A 194 11.76 5.37 -5.22
CA TYR A 194 10.74 4.62 -4.47
C TYR A 194 11.39 3.48 -3.71
N VAL A 195 11.10 3.39 -2.41
CA VAL A 195 11.66 2.37 -1.52
C VAL A 195 10.59 1.77 -0.62
N SER A 196 10.63 0.45 -0.48
CA SER A 196 9.85 -0.32 0.48
C SER A 196 8.36 -0.06 0.39
N ASN A 197 7.81 -0.17 -0.81
CA ASN A 197 6.39 -0.04 -1.06
C ASN A 197 5.62 -1.14 -0.30
N HIS A 198 4.37 -0.84 0.00
CA HIS A 198 3.50 -1.67 0.82
C HIS A 198 2.19 -1.96 0.08
N VAL A 199 1.73 -3.20 0.12
CA VAL A 199 0.42 -3.60 -0.40
C VAL A 199 -0.42 -4.17 0.73
N PHE A 200 -1.66 -3.72 0.83
CA PHE A 200 -2.63 -4.16 1.83
C PHE A 200 -3.95 -4.52 1.16
N LEU A 201 -4.42 -5.73 1.41
CA LEU A 201 -5.69 -6.23 0.91
C LEU A 201 -6.56 -6.62 2.11
N TYR A 202 -7.73 -5.99 2.24
CA TYR A 202 -8.76 -6.40 3.18
C TYR A 202 -9.80 -7.27 2.46
N VAL A 203 -9.73 -8.57 2.65
CA VAL A 203 -10.53 -9.57 1.93
C VAL A 203 -11.82 -9.88 2.68
N THR A 204 -12.94 -9.90 1.95
CA THR A 204 -14.27 -10.23 2.47
C THR A 204 -15.02 -11.17 1.54
N PHE A 205 -15.89 -12.00 2.14
CA PHE A 205 -16.65 -13.03 1.44
C PHE A 205 -18.16 -12.84 1.68
N PRO A 206 -18.78 -11.80 1.10
CA PRO A 206 -20.14 -11.37 1.48
C PRO A 206 -21.25 -12.38 1.17
N LYS A 207 -20.98 -13.36 0.29
CA LYS A 207 -21.95 -14.38 -0.13
C LYS A 207 -21.75 -15.74 0.55
N MET A 208 -20.71 -15.87 1.37
CA MET A 208 -20.45 -17.09 2.14
C MET A 208 -21.12 -17.05 3.50
N GLN A 209 -21.23 -18.22 4.13
CA GLN A 209 -21.67 -18.31 5.51
C GLN A 209 -20.65 -17.63 6.43
N ALA A 210 -21.12 -17.03 7.53
CA ALA A 210 -20.26 -16.26 8.43
C ALA A 210 -19.13 -17.11 9.07
N THR A 211 -19.30 -18.44 9.15
CA THR A 211 -18.29 -19.37 9.67
C THR A 211 -17.23 -19.74 8.65
N PHE A 212 -17.44 -19.47 7.35
CA PHE A 212 -16.54 -19.89 6.26
C PHE A 212 -15.07 -19.58 6.53
N THR A 213 -14.74 -18.33 6.89
CA THR A 213 -13.36 -17.93 7.15
C THR A 213 -12.75 -18.57 8.40
N SER A 214 -13.58 -19.12 9.28
CA SER A 214 -13.14 -19.81 10.50
C SER A 214 -12.98 -21.30 10.24
N ASP A 215 -13.89 -21.87 9.45
CA ASP A 215 -13.91 -23.27 9.03
C ASP A 215 -12.75 -23.61 8.08
N TYR A 216 -12.31 -22.64 7.26
CA TYR A 216 -11.29 -22.82 6.20
C TYR A 216 -10.08 -21.89 6.36
N GLN A 217 -9.75 -21.48 7.59
CA GLN A 217 -8.68 -20.50 7.84
C GLN A 217 -7.29 -20.98 7.37
N ASP A 218 -6.99 -22.28 7.46
CA ASP A 218 -5.66 -22.80 7.16
C ASP A 218 -5.46 -22.99 5.65
N GLU A 219 -6.53 -23.32 4.93
CA GLU A 219 -6.59 -23.34 3.46
C GLU A 219 -6.46 -21.92 2.90
N LEU A 220 -7.21 -20.96 3.45
CA LEU A 220 -7.10 -19.55 3.05
C LEU A 220 -5.70 -19.00 3.29
N ASP A 221 -5.08 -19.33 4.42
CA ASP A 221 -3.71 -18.91 4.72
C ASP A 221 -2.70 -19.48 3.73
N SER A 222 -2.80 -20.78 3.42
CA SER A 222 -1.91 -21.45 2.47
C SER A 222 -2.06 -20.82 1.08
N LEU A 223 -3.30 -20.63 0.63
CA LEU A 223 -3.63 -19.98 -0.63
C LEU A 223 -3.08 -18.56 -0.71
N PHE A 224 -3.26 -17.75 0.32
CA PHE A 224 -2.72 -16.38 0.32
C PHE A 224 -1.18 -16.36 0.35
N GLU A 225 -0.54 -17.28 1.06
CA GLU A 225 0.92 -17.43 1.00
C GLU A 225 1.39 -17.80 -0.41
N GLU A 226 0.73 -18.74 -1.07
CA GLU A 226 1.04 -19.20 -2.43
C GLU A 226 0.88 -18.08 -3.45
N ALA A 227 -0.27 -17.39 -3.45
CA ALA A 227 -0.51 -16.23 -4.31
C ALA A 227 0.59 -15.16 -4.19
N VAL A 228 1.07 -14.88 -2.97
CA VAL A 228 2.17 -13.91 -2.76
C VAL A 228 3.52 -14.48 -3.24
N LYS A 229 3.78 -15.77 -3.05
CA LYS A 229 5.01 -16.43 -3.54
C LYS A 229 5.10 -16.38 -5.07
N GLU A 230 4.00 -16.63 -5.76
CA GLU A 230 3.95 -16.58 -7.23
C GLU A 230 4.20 -15.17 -7.78
N GLN A 231 3.69 -14.14 -7.09
CA GLN A 231 3.86 -12.74 -7.49
C GLN A 231 5.17 -12.11 -7.03
N ARG A 232 6.05 -12.87 -6.36
CA ARG A 232 7.27 -12.34 -5.71
C ARG A 232 8.17 -11.53 -6.65
N ASP A 233 8.40 -12.01 -7.87
CA ASP A 233 9.27 -11.33 -8.82
C ASP A 233 8.68 -9.97 -9.26
N VAL A 234 7.36 -9.92 -9.42
CA VAL A 234 6.63 -8.70 -9.77
C VAL A 234 6.66 -7.71 -8.60
N LEU A 235 6.42 -8.18 -7.38
CA LEU A 235 6.51 -7.39 -6.14
C LEU A 235 7.91 -6.79 -5.98
N TYR A 236 8.96 -7.60 -6.15
CA TYR A 236 10.35 -7.18 -6.03
C TYR A 236 10.71 -6.10 -7.06
N LYS A 237 10.28 -6.27 -8.32
CA LYS A 237 10.48 -5.30 -9.41
C LYS A 237 9.86 -3.94 -9.10
N HIS A 238 8.74 -3.91 -8.38
CA HIS A 238 8.05 -2.69 -7.97
C HIS A 238 8.48 -2.19 -6.58
N HIS A 239 9.59 -2.71 -6.05
CA HIS A 239 10.12 -2.38 -4.72
C HIS A 239 9.11 -2.57 -3.60
N VAL A 240 8.16 -3.51 -3.74
CA VAL A 240 7.26 -3.92 -2.67
C VAL A 240 8.02 -4.82 -1.72
N THR A 241 8.14 -4.40 -0.46
CA THR A 241 8.86 -5.16 0.57
C THR A 241 7.91 -5.78 1.59
N GLU A 242 6.65 -5.35 1.63
CA GLU A 242 5.68 -5.79 2.62
C GLU A 242 4.31 -5.94 1.95
N VAL A 243 3.69 -7.11 2.13
CA VAL A 243 2.32 -7.41 1.69
C VAL A 243 1.55 -7.92 2.90
N GLU A 244 0.36 -7.36 3.14
CA GLU A 244 -0.53 -7.79 4.21
C GLU A 244 -1.91 -8.11 3.62
N ILE A 245 -2.34 -9.36 3.80
CA ILE A 245 -3.68 -9.82 3.43
C ILE A 245 -4.44 -10.08 4.75
N VAL A 246 -5.55 -9.38 4.95
CA VAL A 246 -6.34 -9.42 6.18
C VAL A 246 -7.75 -9.87 5.86
N TYR A 247 -8.29 -10.78 6.67
CA TYR A 247 -9.70 -11.17 6.63
C TYR A 247 -10.25 -11.32 8.05
N THR A 248 -11.57 -11.29 8.17
CA THR A 248 -12.24 -11.47 9.47
C THR A 248 -12.70 -12.91 9.63
N LYS A 249 -12.49 -13.49 10.81
CA LYS A 249 -13.02 -14.79 11.23
C LYS A 249 -13.86 -14.66 12.49
N LEU A 250 -14.81 -15.57 12.67
CA LEU A 250 -15.60 -15.70 13.89
C LEU A 250 -14.85 -16.62 14.85
N SER A 251 -14.55 -16.12 16.04
CA SER A 251 -14.05 -16.97 17.12
C SER A 251 -15.20 -17.71 17.77
N ALA A 252 -15.12 -19.04 17.79
CA ALA A 252 -16.06 -19.93 18.44
C ALA A 252 -15.67 -20.14 19.91
N ASN A 253 -15.68 -19.07 20.71
CA ASN A 253 -15.67 -19.21 22.16
C ASN A 253 -17.13 -19.43 22.64
N GLU A 254 -17.36 -20.48 23.43
CA GLU A 254 -18.64 -21.16 23.70
C GLU A 254 -19.82 -20.29 24.19
N GLN A 255 -19.64 -18.99 24.42
CA GLN A 255 -20.69 -18.09 24.93
C GLN A 255 -20.79 -16.74 24.21
N VAL A 256 -19.78 -16.30 23.45
CA VAL A 256 -19.79 -14.99 22.77
C VAL A 256 -19.13 -15.11 21.39
N ARG A 257 -19.88 -14.75 20.33
CA ARG A 257 -19.34 -14.61 18.99
C ARG A 257 -18.50 -13.33 18.91
N GLU A 258 -17.18 -13.47 18.95
CA GLU A 258 -16.24 -12.36 18.76
C GLU A 258 -15.66 -12.42 17.35
N LEU A 259 -15.50 -11.25 16.71
CA LEU A 259 -14.83 -11.12 15.41
C LEU A 259 -13.34 -10.90 15.62
N TRP A 260 -12.53 -11.71 14.97
CA TRP A 260 -11.07 -11.67 15.02
C TRP A 260 -10.55 -11.35 13.62
N LYS A 261 -9.50 -10.52 13.51
CA LYS A 261 -8.83 -10.30 12.23
C LYS A 261 -7.70 -11.32 12.10
N ARG A 262 -7.69 -12.14 11.06
CA ARG A 262 -6.56 -13.00 10.72
C ARG A 262 -5.74 -12.31 9.63
N ARG A 263 -4.43 -12.28 9.80
CA ARG A 263 -3.50 -11.61 8.89
C ARG A 263 -2.42 -12.55 8.40
N VAL A 264 -2.29 -12.62 7.08
CA VAL A 264 -1.14 -13.20 6.39
C VAL A 264 -0.22 -12.06 6.00
N LYS A 265 0.98 -12.04 6.57
CA LYS A 265 1.98 -11.00 6.37
C LYS A 265 3.20 -11.57 5.67
N PHE A 266 3.59 -10.93 4.58
CA PHE A 266 4.82 -11.18 3.85
C PHE A 266 5.77 -9.99 4.00
N LEU A 267 7.05 -10.28 4.22
CA LEU A 267 8.12 -9.27 4.29
C LEU A 267 9.35 -9.74 3.54
N ASP A 268 9.83 -8.96 2.58
CA ASP A 268 11.09 -9.18 1.86
C ASP A 268 11.90 -7.88 1.81
N GLU A 269 12.55 -7.53 2.92
CA GLU A 269 13.36 -6.31 2.99
C GLU A 269 14.67 -6.38 2.19
N THR A 270 15.24 -7.58 2.08
CA THR A 270 16.56 -7.84 1.48
C THR A 270 16.45 -8.18 0.00
N GLY A 271 15.28 -8.61 -0.47
CA GLY A 271 15.07 -9.16 -1.82
C GLY A 271 15.42 -10.63 -1.94
N VAL A 272 15.93 -11.26 -0.88
CA VAL A 272 16.44 -12.63 -0.92
C VAL A 272 15.91 -13.49 0.23
N THR A 273 15.47 -12.88 1.32
CA THR A 273 14.95 -13.61 2.49
C THR A 273 13.53 -13.15 2.79
N PRO A 274 12.55 -13.55 1.96
CA PRO A 274 11.15 -13.39 2.28
C PRO A 274 10.78 -14.17 3.53
N GLU A 275 9.97 -13.54 4.38
CA GLU A 275 9.38 -14.14 5.56
C GLU A 275 7.87 -14.07 5.47
N PHE A 276 7.22 -15.14 5.94
CA PHE A 276 5.78 -15.21 6.11
C PHE A 276 5.46 -15.33 7.59
N GLY A 277 4.45 -14.57 8.02
CA GLY A 277 3.93 -14.60 9.37
C GLY A 277 2.43 -14.55 9.34
N ILE A 278 1.81 -15.41 10.12
CA ILE A 278 0.37 -15.49 10.27
C ILE A 278 0.04 -15.24 11.73
N TYR A 279 -0.86 -14.31 11.98
CA TYR A 279 -1.32 -13.99 13.32
C TYR A 279 -2.77 -13.55 13.33
N ASP A 280 -3.42 -13.78 14.46
CA ASP A 280 -4.71 -13.20 14.75
C ASP A 280 -4.56 -11.91 15.54
N GLU A 281 -5.52 -11.01 15.37
CA GLU A 281 -5.64 -9.77 16.11
C GLU A 281 -7.01 -9.69 16.77
N HIS A 282 -7.01 -9.44 18.07
CA HIS A 282 -8.21 -9.22 18.85
C HIS A 282 -7.96 -8.12 19.89
N LYS A 283 -8.80 -7.08 19.88
CA LYS A 283 -8.69 -5.90 20.79
C LYS A 283 -7.27 -5.31 20.79
N ALA A 284 -6.68 -5.17 19.59
CA ALA A 284 -5.31 -4.69 19.34
C ALA A 284 -4.16 -5.56 19.91
N VAL A 285 -4.46 -6.76 20.40
CA VAL A 285 -3.46 -7.75 20.83
C VAL A 285 -3.21 -8.72 19.69
N ILE A 286 -1.94 -9.02 19.42
CA ILE A 286 -1.49 -9.95 18.38
C ILE A 286 -1.25 -11.33 18.99
N TYR A 287 -1.82 -12.35 18.36
CA TYR A 287 -1.67 -13.76 18.70
C TYR A 287 -1.03 -14.51 17.52
N PRO A 288 0.28 -14.82 17.57
CA PRO A 288 0.96 -15.53 16.49
C PRO A 288 0.37 -16.93 16.28
N GLN A 289 0.10 -17.30 15.02
CA GLN A 289 -0.36 -18.63 14.61
C GLN A 289 0.76 -19.43 13.94
N LYS A 290 1.55 -18.75 13.10
CA LYS A 290 2.80 -19.26 12.53
C LYS A 290 3.95 -18.45 13.09
N LEU A 291 5.10 -19.02 13.43
CA LEU A 291 6.22 -18.23 13.98
C LEU A 291 7.12 -17.67 12.85
N SER A 292 7.18 -16.34 12.69
CA SER A 292 8.28 -15.60 12.07
C SER A 292 8.96 -14.68 13.10
N HIS A 293 10.27 -14.54 12.98
CA HIS A 293 11.14 -13.86 13.93
C HIS A 293 11.18 -12.33 13.74
N LEU A 294 10.77 -11.80 12.57
CA LEU A 294 10.77 -10.36 12.29
C LEU A 294 9.38 -9.72 12.25
N LEU A 295 8.30 -10.49 12.39
CA LEU A 295 6.96 -10.03 12.03
C LEU A 295 6.05 -9.64 13.18
N TYR A 296 6.35 -10.01 14.43
CA TYR A 296 5.43 -9.77 15.56
C TYR A 296 5.93 -8.68 16.51
N GLY A 297 5.08 -7.67 16.71
CA GLY A 297 5.08 -6.85 17.91
C GLY A 297 3.98 -7.31 18.87
N SER A 298 3.92 -6.72 20.07
CA SER A 298 2.82 -6.96 21.01
C SER A 298 1.48 -6.37 20.53
N LYS A 299 1.53 -5.37 19.66
CA LYS A 299 0.40 -4.63 19.09
C LYS A 299 0.72 -4.20 17.67
N LEU A 300 -0.31 -3.91 16.87
CA LEU A 300 -0.13 -3.24 15.59
C LEU A 300 0.42 -1.83 15.80
N SER A 301 1.47 -1.50 15.07
CA SER A 301 2.07 -0.17 15.06
C SER A 301 1.81 0.55 13.74
N PRO A 302 1.80 1.90 13.74
CA PRO A 302 1.91 2.68 12.52
C PRO A 302 3.15 2.30 11.71
N HIS A 303 3.09 2.44 10.38
CA HIS A 303 4.26 2.22 9.54
C HIS A 303 5.34 3.26 9.85
N SER A 304 6.56 2.79 10.06
CA SER A 304 7.70 3.67 10.32
C SER A 304 8.04 4.51 9.08
N LYS A 305 8.58 5.71 9.31
CA LYS A 305 9.23 6.52 8.26
C LYS A 305 10.35 5.75 7.55
N ILE A 306 10.76 6.22 6.38
CA ILE A 306 11.83 5.59 5.59
C ILE A 306 13.14 5.62 6.39
N LYS A 307 13.64 4.45 6.74
CA LYS A 307 14.85 4.29 7.55
C LYS A 307 16.10 4.53 6.70
N LYS A 308 17.19 4.93 7.37
CA LYS A 308 18.50 5.12 6.73
C LYS A 308 19.01 3.85 6.03
N ILE A 309 18.70 2.67 6.57
CA ILE A 309 19.07 1.38 5.97
C ILE A 309 18.39 1.15 4.62
N GLU A 310 17.12 1.54 4.47
CA GLU A 310 16.36 1.40 3.23
C GLU A 310 16.96 2.28 2.12
N LYS A 311 17.32 3.52 2.46
CA LYS A 311 18.03 4.45 1.56
C LYS A 311 19.37 3.86 1.08
N LYS A 312 20.13 3.23 1.98
CA LYS A 312 21.40 2.56 1.66
C LYS A 312 21.18 1.33 0.77
N ARG A 313 20.23 0.46 1.10
CA ARG A 313 19.85 -0.72 0.29
C ARG A 313 19.39 -0.32 -1.12
N SER A 314 18.66 0.78 -1.25
CA SER A 314 18.27 1.31 -2.56
C SER A 314 19.49 1.74 -3.38
N SER A 315 20.45 2.42 -2.75
CA SER A 315 21.69 2.86 -3.40
C SER A 315 22.56 1.69 -3.86
N THR A 316 22.69 0.63 -3.04
CA THR A 316 23.46 -0.57 -3.42
C THR A 316 22.79 -1.35 -4.54
N ARG A 317 21.45 -1.50 -4.49
CA ARG A 317 20.66 -2.13 -5.56
C ARG A 317 20.82 -1.41 -6.90
N ALA A 318 20.89 -0.08 -6.90
CA ALA A 318 21.14 0.71 -8.11
C ALA A 318 22.50 0.42 -8.76
N ILE A 319 23.48 -0.06 -8.00
CA ILE A 319 24.82 -0.45 -8.47
C ILE A 319 24.86 -1.95 -8.81
N GLY A 320 23.77 -2.70 -8.60
CA GLY A 320 23.71 -4.14 -8.83
C GLY A 320 24.43 -4.96 -7.75
N THR A 321 24.56 -4.44 -6.52
CA THR A 321 25.19 -5.14 -5.40
C THR A 321 24.28 -5.21 -4.17
N THR A 322 24.64 -6.08 -3.23
CA THR A 322 23.91 -6.30 -1.99
C THR A 322 24.46 -5.42 -0.87
N TYR A 323 23.58 -4.94 0.01
CA TYR A 323 24.00 -4.15 1.15
C TYR A 323 24.80 -5.01 2.13
N VAL A 324 25.90 -4.47 2.67
CA VAL A 324 26.90 -5.25 3.42
C VAL A 324 26.32 -6.02 4.62
N TYR A 325 25.29 -5.49 5.27
CA TYR A 325 24.66 -6.13 6.42
C TYR A 325 23.62 -7.19 6.04
N ASP A 326 23.31 -7.35 4.75
CA ASP A 326 22.41 -8.40 4.29
C ASP A 326 23.19 -9.70 3.99
N TYR A 327 24.52 -9.65 3.80
CA TYR A 327 25.36 -10.85 3.54
C TYR A 327 25.25 -11.96 4.60
N PRO A 328 25.25 -11.68 5.92
CA PRO A 328 25.10 -12.75 6.92
C PRO A 328 23.81 -13.57 6.71
N THR A 329 22.70 -12.91 6.41
CA THR A 329 21.42 -13.56 6.14
C THR A 329 21.45 -14.38 4.85
N LEU A 330 22.10 -13.85 3.80
CA LEU A 330 22.28 -14.57 2.52
C LEU A 330 23.08 -15.86 2.70
N ILE A 331 24.20 -15.79 3.43
CA ILE A 331 25.06 -16.95 3.69
C ILE A 331 24.29 -17.98 4.51
N GLY A 332 23.59 -17.55 5.57
CA GLY A 332 22.76 -18.43 6.39
C GLY A 332 21.71 -19.16 5.56
N ARG A 333 21.03 -18.45 4.65
CA ARG A 333 20.05 -19.06 3.74
C ARG A 333 20.68 -20.05 2.78
N ALA A 334 21.81 -19.71 2.16
CA ALA A 334 22.51 -20.63 1.26
C ALA A 334 22.93 -21.93 1.98
N CYS A 335 23.39 -21.83 3.22
CA CYS A 335 23.69 -23.00 4.04
C CYS A 335 22.45 -23.86 4.33
N LEU A 336 21.31 -23.24 4.64
CA LEU A 336 20.05 -23.97 4.86
C LEU A 336 19.53 -24.66 3.60
N GLU A 337 19.65 -24.00 2.44
CA GLU A 337 19.26 -24.58 1.16
C GLU A 337 20.16 -25.78 0.79
N GLU A 338 21.48 -25.69 1.01
CA GLU A 338 22.38 -26.83 0.82
C GLU A 338 22.09 -27.97 1.81
N TRP A 339 21.80 -27.66 3.06
CA TRP A 339 21.40 -28.67 4.04
C TRP A 339 20.14 -29.41 3.60
N LYS A 340 19.12 -28.67 3.15
CA LYS A 340 17.87 -29.27 2.66
C LYS A 340 18.11 -30.20 1.48
N LYS A 341 18.91 -29.77 0.49
CA LYS A 341 19.29 -30.63 -0.65
C LYS A 341 19.99 -31.91 -0.22
N LEU A 342 20.81 -31.87 0.83
CA LEU A 342 21.48 -33.06 1.37
C LEU A 342 20.50 -34.00 2.07
N GLN A 343 19.53 -33.45 2.81
CA GLN A 343 18.48 -34.24 3.44
C GLN A 343 17.60 -34.94 2.40
N ASP A 344 17.14 -34.20 1.38
CA ASP A 344 16.30 -34.75 0.30
C ASP A 344 17.02 -35.93 -0.40
N ARG A 345 18.34 -35.85 -0.61
CA ARG A 345 19.15 -36.93 -1.19
C ARG A 345 19.36 -38.14 -0.27
N SER A 346 19.13 -38.00 1.03
CA SER A 346 19.32 -39.08 2.00
C SER A 346 18.05 -39.89 2.26
N GLU A 347 16.91 -39.33 1.85
CA GLU A 347 15.58 -39.96 1.95
C GLU A 347 15.22 -40.74 0.66
N ASP A 348 15.96 -40.51 -0.43
CA ASP A 348 16.02 -41.32 -1.66
C ASP A 348 17.03 -42.49 -1.54
#